data_AF-A0A4Q3NIJ6-F1
#
_entry.id   AF-A0A4Q3NIJ6-F1
#
_cell.length_a   1.000
_cell.length_b   1.000
_cell.length_c   1.000
_cell.angle_alpha   90.00
_cell.angle_beta   90.00
_cell.angle_gamma   90.00
#
_symmetry.space_group_name_H-M   'P 1'
#
loop_
_entity.id
_entity.type
_entity.pdbx_description
1 polymer ?
#
loop_
_entity_poly.entity_id
_entity_poly.type
_entity_poly.pdbx_seq_one_letter_code
_entity_poly.pdbx_strand_id
1 'polypeptide(L)' 'MTVLSTIPLSVQTIVLLVASNIFMTMAWYGHLKNLATAPWYIAALVSWGIALAEYLLQVPANRIGFQQAGFSVAQL' A
#
# COMPACT_ATOMS: atom_id res chain seq x y z
N MET A 1 5.82 0.08 -27.40
CA MET A 1 5.51 1.18 -26.47
C MET A 1 4.79 0.60 -25.27
N THR A 2 5.36 0.72 -24.08
CA THR A 2 4.81 0.12 -22.86
C THR A 2 3.55 0.89 -22.45
N VAL A 3 2.43 0.19 -22.22
CA VAL A 3 1.15 0.79 -21.78
C VAL A 3 1.31 1.72 -20.56
N LEU A 4 2.36 1.49 -19.78
CA LEU A 4 2.75 2.28 -18.61
C LEU A 4 3.15 3.73 -18.95
N SER A 5 3.66 4.02 -20.16
CA SER A 5 4.08 5.37 -20.53
C SER A 5 2.92 6.29 -20.97
N THR A 6 1.72 5.74 -21.19
CA THR A 6 0.54 6.51 -21.60
C THR A 6 -0.42 6.81 -20.44
N ILE A 7 -0.24 6.18 -19.28
CA ILE A 7 -1.07 6.44 -18.10
C ILE A 7 -0.57 7.71 -17.40
N PRO A 8 -1.44 8.66 -17.04
CA PRO A 8 -1.04 9.83 -16.27
C PRO A 8 -0.41 9.42 -14.92
N LEU A 9 0.69 10.07 -14.54
CA LEU A 9 1.43 9.78 -13.30
C LEU A 9 0.58 9.95 -12.04
N SER A 10 -0.38 10.87 -12.07
CA SER A 10 -1.39 11.07 -11.01
C SER A 10 -2.28 9.83 -10.85
N VAL A 11 -2.77 9.27 -11.96
CA VAL A 11 -3.60 8.04 -11.96
C VAL A 11 -2.77 6.85 -11.49
N GLN A 12 -1.52 6.73 -11.94
CA GLN A 12 -0.61 5.68 -11.46
C GLN A 12 -0.41 5.76 -9.94
N THR A 13 -0.19 6.96 -9.40
CA THR A 13 -0.07 7.20 -7.96
C THR A 13 -1.32 6.77 -7.22
N ILE A 14 -2.50 7.23 -7.65
CA ILE A 14 -3.78 6.91 -6.99
C ILE A 14 -4.03 5.40 -7.00
N VAL A 15 -3.83 4.72 -8.13
CA VAL A 15 -4.04 3.27 -8.23
C VAL A 15 -3.13 2.51 -7.27
N LEU A 16 -1.84 2.89 -7.19
CA LEU A 16 -0.90 2.27 -6.27
C LEU A 16 -1.27 2.51 -4.80
N LEU A 17 -1.71 3.74 -4.44
CA LEU A 17 -2.16 4.06 -3.09
C LEU A 17 -3.43 3.28 -2.70
N VAL A 18 -4.40 3.18 -3.61
CA VAL A 18 -5.61 2.39 -3.39
C VAL A 18 -5.24 0.92 -3.21
N ALA A 19 -4.38 0.37 -4.07
CA ALA A 19 -3.91 -1.00 -3.94
C ALA A 19 -3.17 -1.23 -2.60
N SER A 20 -2.32 -0.29 -2.19
CA SER A 20 -1.63 -0.29 -0.89
C SER A 20 -2.64 -0.35 0.27
N ASN A 21 -3.66 0.50 0.24
CA ASN A 21 -4.67 0.59 1.30
C ASN A 21 -5.49 -0.70 1.48
N ILE A 22 -5.67 -1.47 0.41
CA ILE A 22 -6.31 -2.80 0.49
C ILE A 22 -5.46 -3.74 1.38
N PHE A 23 -4.12 -3.74 1.23
CA PHE A 23 -3.24 -4.55 2.08
C PHE A 23 -3.31 -4.12 3.55
N MET A 24 -3.32 -2.81 3.83
CA MET A 24 -3.49 -2.32 5.20
C MET A 24 -4.82 -2.77 5.81
N THR A 25 -5.90 -2.70 5.02
CA THR A 25 -7.23 -3.16 5.44
C THR A 25 -7.24 -4.65 5.73
N MET A 26 -6.59 -5.47 4.88
CA MET A 26 -6.44 -6.91 5.11
C MET A 26 -5.62 -7.21 6.36
N ALA A 27 -4.51 -6.51 6.59
CA ALA A 27 -3.67 -6.68 7.78
C ALA A 27 -4.47 -6.38 9.06
N TRP A 28 -5.23 -5.27 9.06
CA TRP A 28 -6.04 -4.88 10.21
C TRP A 28 -7.21 -5.86 10.46
N TYR A 29 -8.07 -6.08 9.46
CA TYR A 29 -9.22 -6.97 9.62
C TYR A 29 -8.81 -8.40 9.92
N GLY A 30 -7.76 -8.91 9.25
CA GLY A 30 -7.20 -10.22 9.53
C GLY A 30 -6.71 -10.31 10.97
N HIS A 31 -5.93 -9.33 11.43
CA HIS A 31 -5.42 -9.28 12.79
C HIS A 31 -6.54 -9.33 13.84
N LEU A 32 -7.58 -8.51 13.69
CA LEU A 32 -8.68 -8.43 14.65
C LEU A 32 -9.68 -9.59 14.58
N LYS A 33 -9.95 -10.14 13.40
CA LYS A 33 -11.01 -11.13 13.21
C LYS A 33 -10.48 -12.57 13.21
N ASN A 34 -9.36 -12.79 12.55
CA ASN A 34 -8.85 -14.14 12.26
C ASN A 34 -7.65 -14.51 13.14
N LEU A 35 -6.89 -13.53 13.62
CA LEU A 35 -5.73 -13.75 14.47
C LEU A 35 -5.92 -13.33 15.94
N ALA A 36 -7.15 -12.98 16.34
CA ALA A 36 -7.45 -12.57 17.71
C ALA A 36 -7.10 -13.62 18.78
N THR A 37 -7.26 -14.91 18.46
CA THR A 37 -6.89 -16.03 19.34
C THR A 37 -5.57 -16.68 18.96
N ALA A 38 -4.88 -16.16 17.94
CA ALA A 38 -3.59 -16.69 17.52
C ALA A 38 -2.50 -16.25 18.50
N PRO A 39 -1.43 -17.05 18.67
CA PRO A 39 -0.24 -16.60 19.39
C PRO A 39 0.28 -15.27 18.83
N TRP A 40 0.66 -14.34 19.71
CA TRP A 40 1.02 -12.97 19.34
C TRP A 40 2.13 -12.90 18.28
N TYR A 41 3.08 -13.85 18.31
CA TYR A 41 4.20 -13.88 17.35
C TYR A 41 3.74 -14.27 15.94
N ILE A 42 2.74 -15.14 15.81
CA ILE A 42 2.11 -15.48 14.52
C ILE A 42 1.35 -14.26 14.01
N ALA A 43 0.56 -13.64 14.89
CA ALA A 43 -0.17 -12.43 14.56
C ALA A 43 0.76 -11.30 14.08
N ALA A 44 1.91 -11.11 14.74
CA ALA A 44 2.91 -10.13 14.34
C ALA A 44 3.55 -10.47 12.98
N LEU A 45 4.03 -11.70 12.78
CA LEU A 45 4.70 -12.09 11.54
C LEU A 45 3.79 -12.00 10.31
N VAL A 46 2.54 -12.44 10.43
CA VAL A 46 1.56 -12.34 9.33
C VAL A 46 1.22 -10.89 9.04
N SER A 47 0.92 -10.08 10.06
CA SER A 47 0.61 -8.66 9.88
C SER A 47 1.78 -7.90 9.27
N TRP A 48 3.02 -8.15 9.71
CA TRP A 48 4.22 -7.53 9.12
C TRP A 48 4.48 -7.99 7.68
N GLY A 49 4.22 -9.26 7.36
CA GLY A 49 4.32 -9.74 5.99
C GLY A 49 3.36 -9.02 5.04
N ILE A 50 2.12 -8.76 5.48
CA ILE A 50 1.13 -8.00 4.70
C ILE A 50 1.52 -6.51 4.61
N ALA A 51 1.97 -5.90 5.71
CA ALA A 51 2.44 -4.52 5.73
C ALA A 51 3.67 -4.31 4.84
N LEU A 52 4.52 -5.33 4.66
CA LEU A 52 5.61 -5.26 3.69
C LEU A 52 5.09 -5.15 2.26
N ALA A 53 4.05 -5.90 1.89
CA ALA A 53 3.43 -5.80 0.57
C ALA A 53 2.76 -4.43 0.32
N GLU A 54 2.07 -3.88 1.33
CA GLU A 54 1.60 -2.49 1.33
C GLU A 54 2.76 -1.53 1.03
N TYR A 55 3.85 -1.63 1.81
CA TYR A 55 4.99 -0.71 1.70
C TYR A 55 5.66 -0.74 0.33
N LEU A 56 5.75 -1.92 -0.30
CA LEU A 56 6.28 -2.07 -1.65
C LEU A 56 5.47 -1.31 -2.71
N LEU A 57 4.18 -1.06 -2.48
CA LEU A 57 3.32 -0.25 -3.36
C LEU A 57 3.29 1.22 -2.93
N GLN A 58 3.25 1.49 -1.62
CA GLN A 58 3.17 2.83 -1.09
C GLN A 58 4.40 3.70 -1.40
N VAL A 59 5.61 3.13 -1.25
CA VAL A 59 6.85 3.87 -1.51
C VAL A 59 6.96 4.36 -2.96
N PRO A 60 6.79 3.53 -4.00
CA PRO A 60 6.83 4.03 -5.38
C PRO A 60 5.68 4.98 -5.66
N ALA A 61 4.48 4.75 -5.11
CA ALA A 61 3.35 5.67 -5.25
C ALA A 61 3.70 7.07 -4.74
N ASN A 62 4.22 7.16 -3.51
CA ASN A 62 4.57 8.44 -2.89
C ASN A 62 5.73 9.13 -3.62
N ARG A 63 6.71 8.38 -4.13
CA ARG A 63 7.81 8.94 -4.93
C ARG A 63 7.30 9.51 -6.25
N ILE A 64 6.47 8.76 -6.99
CA ILE A 64 5.87 9.22 -8.25
C ILE A 64 4.98 10.44 -7.98
N GLY A 65 4.11 10.34 -6.99
CA GLY A 65 3.18 11.38 -6.57
C GLY A 65 3.87 12.70 -6.22
N PHE A 66 4.87 12.64 -5.34
CA PHE A 66 5.54 13.82 -4.83
C PHE A 66 6.53 14.42 -5.84
N GLN A 67 7.33 13.59 -6.50
CA GLN A 67 8.43 14.07 -7.35
C GLN A 67 8.00 14.35 -8.80
N GLN A 68 6.98 13.67 -9.29
CA GLN A 68 6.66 13.67 -10.73
C GLN A 68 5.22 14.08 -11.03
N ALA A 69 4.25 13.71 -10.19
CA ALA A 69 2.83 14.06 -10.38
C ALA A 69 2.43 15.40 -9.74
N GLY A 70 3.31 16.02 -8.94
CA GLY A 70 3.10 17.34 -8.34
C GLY A 70 2.17 17.35 -7.12
N PHE A 71 1.92 16.19 -6.49
CA PHE A 71 1.15 16.13 -5.26
C PHE A 71 1.98 16.65 -4.07
N SER A 72 1.32 17.38 -3.18
CA SER A 72 1.87 17.74 -1.88
C SER A 72 1.89 16.55 -0.94
N VAL A 73 2.71 16.60 0.12
CA VAL A 73 2.75 15.55 1.15
C VAL A 73 1.39 15.30 1.79
N ALA A 74 0.55 16.33 1.93
CA ALA A 74 -0.79 16.19 2.49
C ALA A 74 -1.78 15.47 1.55
N GLN A 75 -1.47 15.34 0.27
CA GLN A 75 -2.29 14.64 -0.73
C GLN A 75 -1.89 13.17 -0.92
N LEU A 76 -0.80 12.72 -0.30
CA LEU A 76 -0.24 11.37 -0.36
C LEU A 76 -0.44 10.64 0.96
#